data_AF-A4SC01-F1
#
_entry.id   AF-A4SC01-F1
#
_cell.length_a   1.000
_cell.length_b   1.000
_cell.length_c   1.000
_cell.angle_alpha   90.00
_cell.angle_beta   90.00
_cell.angle_gamma   90.00
#
_symmetry.space_group_name_H-M   'P 1'
#
loop_
_entity.id
_entity.type
_entity.pdbx_description
1 polymer ?
#
loop_
_entity_poly.entity_id
_entity_poly.type
_entity_poly.pdbx_seq_one_letter_code
_entity_poly.pdbx_strand_id
1 'polypeptide(L)'
;MQDAMERELANEERLMSERAEVEYREDEEEQERLTRAIEAFERWKFPEAEDVGENAESSGEDVLCPVCATRRVLYNRHVLFCACGDFRIARADENVGLTYLKRRLAETFEAHVSRGCGNAGGLRFSVRDEYGLDACVAKCERCSFLEIVM
;
A
#
# COMPACT_ATOMS: atom_id res chain seq x y z
N MET A 1 -45.09 24.15 29.84
CA MET A 1 -45.03 23.27 28.66
C MET A 1 -44.01 23.80 27.65
N GLN A 2 -44.08 25.07 27.23
CA GLN A 2 -43.10 25.67 26.31
C GLN A 2 -41.65 25.62 26.83
N ASP A 3 -41.40 26.01 28.09
CA ASP A 3 -40.08 25.92 28.75
C ASP A 3 -39.46 24.51 28.80
N ALA A 4 -40.29 23.46 28.85
CA ALA A 4 -39.81 22.08 28.92
C ALA A 4 -39.38 21.58 27.54
N MET A 5 -40.17 21.94 26.52
CA MET A 5 -39.90 21.63 25.12
C MET A 5 -38.67 22.38 24.60
N GLU A 6 -38.45 23.63 25.00
CA GLU A 6 -37.24 24.39 24.65
C GLU A 6 -35.97 23.80 25.27
N ARG A 7 -36.04 23.28 26.49
CA ARG A 7 -34.90 22.60 27.13
C ARG A 7 -34.58 21.26 26.48
N GLU A 8 -35.60 20.53 26.06
CA GLU A 8 -35.45 19.25 25.37
C GLU A 8 -34.81 19.46 23.98
N LEU A 9 -35.30 20.44 23.22
CA LEU A 9 -34.72 20.84 21.92
C LEU A 9 -33.26 21.30 22.07
N ALA A 10 -32.95 22.12 23.08
CA ALA A 10 -31.59 22.58 23.34
C ALA A 10 -30.64 21.42 23.75
N ASN A 11 -31.17 20.38 24.40
CA ASN A 11 -30.41 19.18 24.72
C ASN A 11 -30.15 18.32 23.48
N GLU A 12 -31.15 18.16 22.60
CA GLU A 12 -31.01 17.46 21.32
C GLU A 12 -30.03 18.17 20.38
N GLU A 13 -30.09 19.50 20.25
CA GLU A 13 -29.13 20.29 19.47
C GLU A 13 -27.69 20.11 19.98
N ARG A 14 -27.49 20.10 21.30
CA ARG A 14 -26.18 19.86 21.91
C ARG A 14 -25.64 18.47 21.59
N LEU A 15 -26.49 17.45 21.71
CA LEU A 15 -26.11 16.07 21.43
C LEU A 15 -25.78 15.87 19.95
N MET A 16 -26.53 16.52 19.06
CA MET A 16 -26.26 16.52 17.62
C MET A 16 -24.95 17.22 17.28
N SER A 17 -24.67 18.37 17.91
CA SER A 17 -23.40 19.11 17.74
C SER A 17 -22.20 18.28 18.21
N GLU A 18 -22.29 17.68 19.39
CA GLU A 18 -21.21 16.84 19.94
C GLU A 18 -20.93 15.62 19.05
N ARG A 19 -21.97 14.99 18.52
CA ARG A 19 -21.82 13.87 17.58
C ARG A 19 -21.17 14.31 16.27
N ALA A 20 -21.57 15.45 15.72
CA ALA A 20 -20.99 15.99 14.50
C ALA A 20 -19.50 16.33 14.69
N GLU A 21 -19.13 16.90 15.84
CA GLU A 21 -17.72 17.19 16.17
C GLU A 21 -16.85 15.93 16.24
N VAL A 22 -17.39 14.82 16.77
CA VAL A 22 -16.68 13.52 16.78
C VAL A 22 -16.53 12.98 15.37
N GLU A 23 -17.59 12.98 14.57
CA GLU A 23 -17.58 12.50 13.18
C GLU A 23 -16.58 13.28 12.33
N TYR A 24 -16.58 14.62 12.42
CA TYR A 24 -15.59 15.46 11.73
C TYR A 24 -14.14 15.15 12.10
N ARG A 25 -13.89 14.86 13.38
CA ARG A 25 -12.54 14.50 13.84
C ARG A 25 -12.09 13.13 13.31
N GLU A 26 -13.00 12.16 13.29
CA GLU A 26 -12.72 10.83 12.74
C GLU A 26 -12.42 10.91 11.23
N ASP A 27 -13.18 11.71 10.49
CA ASP A 27 -12.94 11.97 9.06
C ASP A 27 -11.58 12.64 8.79
N GLU A 28 -11.20 13.65 9.60
CA GLU A 28 -9.89 14.29 9.48
C GLU A 28 -8.74 13.30 9.76
N GLU A 29 -8.87 12.47 10.78
CA GLU A 29 -7.88 11.43 11.11
C GLU A 29 -7.75 10.39 9.97
N GLU A 30 -8.85 9.97 9.37
CA GLU A 30 -8.84 9.07 8.22
C GLU A 30 -8.18 9.74 7.00
N GLN A 31 -8.52 11.00 6.72
CA GLN A 31 -7.95 11.77 5.63
C GLN A 31 -6.44 11.97 5.79
N GLU A 32 -5.96 12.23 7.02
CA GLU A 32 -4.53 12.32 7.32
C GLU A 32 -3.82 10.97 7.10
N ARG A 33 -4.43 9.86 7.53
CA ARG A 33 -3.88 8.52 7.32
C ARG A 33 -3.77 8.18 5.84
N LEU A 34 -4.79 8.48 5.05
CA LEU A 34 -4.79 8.30 3.60
C LEU A 34 -3.73 9.18 2.93
N THR A 35 -3.62 10.44 3.34
CA THR A 35 -2.63 11.38 2.80
C THR A 35 -1.20 10.89 3.08
N ARG A 36 -0.92 10.46 4.32
CA ARG A 36 0.38 9.88 4.69
C ARG A 36 0.69 8.61 3.90
N ALA A 37 -0.30 7.76 3.65
CA ALA A 37 -0.13 6.56 2.84
C ALA A 37 0.20 6.90 1.37
N ILE A 38 -0.46 7.92 0.82
CA ILE A 38 -0.18 8.44 -0.53
C ILE A 38 1.24 9.01 -0.60
N GLU A 39 1.65 9.87 0.33
CA GLU A 39 3.01 10.45 0.36
C GLU A 39 4.11 9.39 0.53
N ALA A 40 3.88 8.39 1.38
CA ALA A 40 4.79 7.26 1.54
C ALA A 40 4.91 6.46 0.23
N PHE A 41 3.79 6.28 -0.47
CA PHE A 41 3.75 5.62 -1.77
C PHE A 41 4.46 6.44 -2.86
N GLU A 42 4.26 7.76 -2.91
CA GLU A 42 4.90 8.64 -3.89
C GLU A 42 6.41 8.70 -3.72
N ARG A 43 6.89 8.80 -2.48
CA ARG A 43 8.32 8.74 -2.13
C ARG A 43 8.95 7.40 -2.45
N TRP A 44 8.18 6.32 -2.36
CA TRP A 44 8.62 5.01 -2.85
C TRP A 44 8.66 4.96 -4.38
N LYS A 45 7.69 5.56 -5.09
CA LYS A 45 7.63 5.56 -6.56
C LYS A 45 8.76 6.39 -7.19
N PHE A 46 9.11 7.51 -6.58
CA PHE A 46 10.14 8.44 -7.03
C PHE A 46 11.10 8.71 -5.88
N PRO A 47 12.09 7.84 -5.63
CA PRO A 47 13.24 8.27 -4.86
C PRO A 47 13.83 9.49 -5.57
N GLU A 48 14.11 10.57 -4.84
CA GLU A 48 14.72 11.79 -5.41
C GLU A 48 15.84 11.40 -6.38
N ALA A 49 15.70 11.88 -7.62
CA ALA A 49 16.55 11.51 -8.74
C ALA A 49 17.97 12.04 -8.54
N GLU A 50 18.78 11.31 -7.78
CA GLU A 50 20.24 11.44 -7.80
C GLU A 50 20.93 10.23 -8.42
N ASP A 51 20.19 9.17 -8.79
CA ASP A 51 20.80 8.03 -9.46
C ASP A 51 19.83 7.31 -10.40
N VAL A 52 20.38 6.78 -11.51
CA VAL A 52 19.76 5.90 -12.51
C VAL A 52 19.04 6.56 -13.71
N GLY A 53 19.88 7.02 -14.65
CA GLY A 53 19.97 6.47 -16.02
C GLY A 53 18.70 6.42 -16.89
N GLU A 54 18.63 7.37 -17.81
CA GLU A 54 17.72 7.40 -18.96
C GLU A 54 17.90 6.15 -19.83
N ASN A 55 16.93 5.22 -19.83
CA ASN A 55 16.52 4.36 -20.96
C ASN A 55 15.62 3.20 -20.45
N ALA A 56 14.34 3.48 -20.27
CA ALA A 56 13.28 2.48 -20.42
C ALA A 56 11.97 3.24 -20.64
N GLU A 57 11.30 2.98 -21.75
CA GLU A 57 10.05 3.61 -22.16
C GLU A 57 8.99 3.47 -21.05
N SER A 58 8.75 4.58 -20.35
CA SER A 58 7.87 4.67 -19.19
C SER A 58 6.41 4.69 -19.63
N SER A 59 5.83 3.52 -19.80
CA SER A 59 4.37 3.37 -19.88
C SER A 59 3.77 3.62 -18.49
N GLY A 60 3.76 4.87 -17.98
CA GLY A 60 2.94 5.44 -16.89
C GLY A 60 2.89 4.78 -15.48
N GLU A 61 3.23 3.50 -15.37
CA GLU A 61 2.98 2.60 -14.26
C GLU A 61 4.31 2.11 -13.71
N ASP A 62 5.19 3.04 -13.35
CA ASP A 62 6.47 2.70 -12.75
C ASP A 62 6.26 2.11 -11.34
N VAL A 63 6.60 0.83 -11.18
CA VAL A 63 6.61 0.09 -9.90
C VAL A 63 8.04 -0.29 -9.58
N LEU A 64 8.56 0.06 -8.40
CA LEU A 64 9.88 -0.41 -7.98
C LEU A 64 9.86 -1.89 -7.64
N CYS A 65 10.98 -2.56 -7.89
CA CYS A 65 11.17 -3.94 -7.53
C CYS A 65 11.08 -4.08 -6.00
N PRO A 66 10.15 -4.90 -5.47
CA PRO A 66 9.99 -5.05 -4.03
C PRO A 66 11.17 -5.81 -3.38
N VAL A 67 12.00 -6.50 -4.18
CA VAL A 67 13.16 -7.24 -3.69
C VAL A 67 14.40 -6.36 -3.57
N CYS A 68 14.70 -5.55 -4.59
CA CYS A 68 15.92 -4.74 -4.62
C CYS A 68 15.69 -3.26 -4.28
N ALA A 69 14.44 -2.79 -4.24
CA ALA A 69 14.00 -1.42 -3.93
C ALA A 69 14.69 -0.28 -4.72
N THR A 70 15.45 -0.61 -5.77
CA THR A 70 16.34 0.31 -6.49
C THR A 70 16.03 0.36 -7.99
N ARG A 71 15.57 -0.75 -8.55
CA ARG A 71 15.30 -0.88 -9.99
C ARG A 71 13.81 -1.04 -10.21
N ARG A 72 13.32 -0.60 -11.36
CA ARG A 72 11.91 -0.73 -11.76
C ARG A 72 11.60 -2.16 -12.21
N VAL A 73 10.37 -2.61 -11.95
CA VAL A 73 9.84 -3.85 -12.49
C VAL A 73 9.48 -3.62 -13.95
N LEU A 74 10.06 -4.45 -14.81
CA LEU A 74 9.71 -4.53 -16.21
C LEU A 74 8.67 -5.64 -16.41
N TYR A 75 7.87 -5.54 -17.47
CA TYR A 75 6.89 -6.55 -17.77
C TYR A 75 6.86 -6.87 -19.25
N ASN A 76 6.55 -8.13 -19.54
CA ASN A 76 6.21 -8.62 -20.87
C ASN A 76 4.81 -9.27 -20.81
N ARG A 77 4.34 -9.79 -21.95
CA ARG A 77 3.04 -10.49 -22.04
C ARG A 77 2.90 -11.64 -21.03
N HIS A 78 4.01 -12.29 -20.67
CA HIS A 78 3.98 -13.52 -19.88
C HIS A 78 4.71 -13.42 -18.53
N VAL A 79 5.50 -12.37 -18.27
CA VAL A 79 6.39 -12.32 -17.09
C VAL A 79 6.55 -10.89 -16.59
N LEU A 80 6.51 -10.71 -15.28
CA LEU A 80 7.04 -9.52 -14.58
C LEU A 80 8.46 -9.84 -14.12
N PHE A 81 9.44 -8.99 -14.41
CA PHE A 81 10.83 -9.25 -14.06
C PHE A 81 11.59 -7.96 -13.73
N CYS A 82 12.63 -8.09 -12.93
CA CYS A 82 13.56 -7.00 -12.64
C CYS A 82 14.96 -7.39 -13.11
N ALA A 83 15.73 -6.40 -13.58
CA ALA A 83 17.13 -6.57 -13.92
C ALA A 83 18.01 -6.94 -12.71
N CYS A 84 17.51 -6.89 -11.47
CA CYS A 84 18.23 -7.40 -10.30
C CYS A 84 18.37 -8.92 -10.28
N GLY A 85 17.57 -9.65 -11.08
CA GLY A 85 17.62 -11.12 -11.17
C GLY A 85 16.76 -11.83 -10.11
N ASP A 86 16.59 -11.23 -8.94
CA ASP A 86 15.86 -11.84 -7.81
C ASP A 86 14.33 -11.66 -7.85
N PHE A 87 13.81 -10.99 -8.87
CA PHE A 87 12.37 -10.79 -9.06
C PHE A 87 11.97 -11.18 -10.48
N ARG A 88 11.29 -12.32 -10.59
CA ARG A 88 10.73 -12.85 -11.83
C ARG A 88 9.46 -13.63 -11.50
N ILE A 89 8.33 -13.24 -12.06
CA ILE A 89 7.03 -13.86 -11.78
C ILE A 89 6.29 -14.08 -13.09
N ALA A 90 5.83 -15.30 -13.32
CA ALA A 90 4.99 -15.63 -14.47
C ALA A 90 3.59 -15.00 -14.30
N ARG A 91 3.06 -14.41 -15.37
CA ARG A 91 1.70 -13.87 -15.41
C ARG A 91 0.75 -15.02 -15.73
N ALA A 92 -0.08 -15.39 -14.77
CA ALA A 92 -1.14 -16.38 -15.00
C ALA A 92 -2.23 -15.85 -15.94
N ASP A 93 -2.52 -14.54 -15.87
CA ASP A 93 -3.55 -13.86 -16.67
C ASP A 93 -3.06 -12.51 -17.21
N GLU A 94 -3.65 -12.07 -18.33
CA GLU A 94 -3.38 -10.73 -18.91
C GLU A 94 -3.79 -9.59 -17.97
N ASN A 95 -4.66 -9.84 -17.00
CA ASN A 95 -5.08 -8.87 -15.97
C ASN A 95 -4.05 -8.74 -14.82
N VAL A 96 -3.09 -9.65 -14.69
CA VAL A 96 -2.04 -9.59 -13.67
C VAL A 96 -0.91 -8.70 -14.20
N GLY A 97 -1.14 -7.38 -14.17
CA GLY A 97 -0.19 -6.35 -14.64
C GLY A 97 0.50 -5.59 -13.50
N LEU A 98 1.24 -4.53 -13.84
CA LEU A 98 1.91 -3.66 -12.87
C LEU A 98 0.93 -2.99 -11.90
N THR A 99 -0.25 -2.57 -12.38
CA THR A 99 -1.31 -2.04 -11.53
C THR A 99 -1.79 -3.06 -10.48
N TYR A 100 -1.95 -4.33 -10.85
CA TYR A 100 -2.33 -5.38 -9.90
C TYR A 100 -1.22 -5.60 -8.86
N LEU A 101 0.04 -5.71 -9.31
CA LEU A 101 1.20 -5.85 -8.42
C LEU A 101 1.29 -4.68 -7.43
N LYS A 102 1.13 -3.44 -7.92
CA LYS A 102 1.14 -2.23 -7.10
C LYS A 102 0.06 -2.27 -6.03
N ARG A 103 -1.17 -2.61 -6.39
CA ARG A 103 -2.28 -2.71 -5.43
C ARG A 103 -2.00 -3.79 -4.39
N ARG A 104 -1.57 -4.98 -4.80
CA ARG A 104 -1.25 -6.09 -3.88
C ARG A 104 -0.12 -5.73 -2.91
N LEU A 105 0.92 -5.03 -3.39
CA LEU A 105 2.00 -4.54 -2.52
C LEU A 105 1.46 -3.57 -1.47
N ALA A 106 0.63 -2.60 -1.87
CA ALA A 106 0.02 -1.64 -0.94
C ALA A 106 -0.84 -2.34 0.12
N GLU A 107 -1.72 -3.25 -0.29
CA GLU A 107 -2.57 -4.06 0.60
C GLU A 107 -1.72 -4.88 1.59
N THR A 108 -0.61 -5.47 1.13
CA THR A 108 0.31 -6.25 1.97
C THR A 108 1.00 -5.37 3.01
N PHE A 109 1.43 -4.17 2.62
CA PHE A 109 2.03 -3.20 3.55
C PHE A 109 1.01 -2.72 4.59
N GLU A 110 -0.21 -2.42 4.17
CA GLU A 110 -1.29 -2.03 5.07
C GLU A 110 -1.65 -3.15 6.05
N ALA A 111 -1.76 -4.40 5.57
CA ALA A 111 -1.99 -5.57 6.43
C ALA A 111 -0.86 -5.75 7.46
N HIS A 112 0.39 -5.52 7.06
CA HIS A 112 1.55 -5.58 7.96
C HIS A 112 1.53 -4.48 9.02
N VAL A 113 1.22 -3.24 8.65
CA VAL A 113 1.09 -2.11 9.57
C VAL A 113 -0.10 -2.30 10.52
N SER A 114 -1.22 -2.82 10.01
CA SER A 114 -2.42 -3.12 10.81
C SER A 114 -2.17 -4.18 11.88
N ARG A 115 -1.20 -5.07 11.67
CA ARG A 115 -0.73 -6.01 12.70
C ARG A 115 0.15 -5.36 13.78
N GLY A 116 0.34 -4.04 13.74
CA GLY A 116 1.08 -3.28 14.74
C GLY A 116 2.60 -3.33 14.57
N CYS A 117 3.11 -3.78 13.42
CA CYS A 117 4.55 -3.75 13.17
C CYS A 117 4.97 -2.35 12.72
N GLY A 118 5.39 -1.52 13.67
CA GLY A 118 5.88 -0.14 13.42
C GLY A 118 7.18 -0.03 12.61
N ASN A 119 7.61 -1.09 11.92
CA ASN A 119 8.79 -1.09 11.06
C ASN A 119 8.43 -1.57 9.65
N ALA A 120 8.04 -0.64 8.77
CA ALA A 120 7.77 -0.92 7.37
C ALA A 120 9.01 -1.45 6.63
N GLY A 121 10.22 -1.02 7.01
CA GLY A 121 11.48 -1.49 6.44
C GLY A 121 11.89 -2.91 6.86
N GLY A 122 11.15 -3.54 7.78
CA GLY A 122 11.38 -4.93 8.17
C GLY A 122 10.70 -5.95 7.26
N LEU A 123 9.92 -5.50 6.28
CA LEU A 123 9.25 -6.36 5.31
C LEU A 123 10.21 -6.65 4.15
N ARG A 124 10.57 -7.92 3.98
CA ARG A 124 11.42 -8.40 2.90
C ARG A 124 10.57 -9.22 1.93
N PHE A 125 10.65 -8.88 0.65
CA PHE A 125 10.02 -9.66 -0.40
C PHE A 125 11.03 -10.63 -0.99
N SER A 126 10.56 -11.83 -1.31
CA SER A 126 11.34 -12.85 -1.99
C SER A 126 10.45 -13.61 -2.94
N VAL A 127 10.92 -13.84 -4.16
CA VAL A 127 10.29 -14.80 -5.06
C VAL A 127 10.78 -16.19 -4.68
N ARG A 128 9.84 -17.11 -4.49
CA ARG A 128 10.14 -18.53 -4.29
C ARG A 128 9.62 -19.31 -5.49
N ASP A 129 10.48 -20.13 -6.05
CA ASP A 129 10.10 -21.22 -6.94
C ASP A 129 9.96 -22.48 -6.08
N GLU A 130 8.76 -22.68 -5.52
CA GLU A 130 8.39 -23.97 -4.97
C GLU A 130 7.37 -24.58 -5.94
N TYR A 131 7.77 -25.69 -6.59
CA TYR A 131 6.96 -26.48 -7.53
C TYR A 131 6.74 -25.90 -8.94
N GLY A 132 7.61 -25.00 -9.43
CA GLY A 132 7.50 -24.42 -10.77
C GLY A 132 6.49 -23.27 -10.85
N LEU A 133 6.09 -22.72 -9.71
CA LEU A 133 5.24 -21.55 -9.57
C LEU A 133 6.07 -20.45 -8.93
N ASP A 134 6.44 -19.46 -9.73
CA ASP A 134 7.12 -18.26 -9.26
C ASP A 134 6.13 -17.42 -8.42
N ALA A 135 6.16 -17.58 -7.10
CA ALA A 135 5.29 -16.83 -6.18
C ALA A 135 6.07 -15.76 -5.43
N CYS A 136 5.52 -14.55 -5.35
CA CYS A 136 6.11 -13.47 -4.57
C CYS A 136 5.58 -13.51 -3.15
N VAL A 137 6.48 -13.68 -2.19
CA VAL A 137 6.14 -13.77 -0.78
C VAL A 137 6.73 -12.59 -0.03
N ALA A 138 5.90 -11.94 0.78
CA ALA A 138 6.31 -10.91 1.72
C ALA A 138 6.53 -11.55 3.09
N LYS A 139 7.71 -11.37 3.68
CA LYS A 139 8.04 -11.87 5.00
C LYS A 139 8.62 -10.76 5.88
N CYS A 140 8.15 -10.66 7.12
CA CYS A 140 8.81 -9.83 8.12
C CYS A 140 9.47 -10.69 9.20
N GLU A 141 10.75 -10.44 9.47
CA GLU A 141 11.52 -11.17 10.48
C GLU A 141 11.19 -10.74 11.92
N ARG A 142 10.52 -9.60 12.12
CA ARG A 142 10.18 -9.08 13.46
C ARG A 142 8.81 -9.52 13.96
N CYS A 143 7.79 -9.41 13.13
CA CYS A 143 6.41 -9.77 13.50
C CYS A 143 5.97 -11.13 12.96
N SER A 144 6.88 -11.91 12.35
CA SER A 144 6.58 -13.20 11.72
C SER A 144 5.45 -13.12 10.69
N PHE A 145 5.27 -11.96 10.07
CA PHE A 145 4.31 -11.77 8.99
C PHE A 145 4.77 -12.53 7.76
N LEU A 146 3.85 -13.26 7.14
CA LEU A 146 4.07 -14.00 5.91
C LEU A 146 2.79 -13.90 5.07
N GLU A 147 2.90 -13.33 3.88
CA GLU A 147 1.78 -13.21 2.94
C GLU A 147 2.25 -13.49 1.51
N ILE A 148 1.39 -14.15 0.73
CA ILE A 148 1.59 -14.37 -0.70
C ILE A 148 0.99 -13.17 -1.44
N VAL A 149 1.84 -12.44 -2.13
CA VAL A 149 1.47 -11.23 -2.88
C VAL A 149 0.95 -11.61 -4.26
N MET A 150 1.63 -12.56 -4.92
CA MET A 150 1.40 -13.06 -6.28
C MET A 150 1.70 -14.54 -6.37
#